data_AF-A0A386ZH50-F1
#
_entry.id   AF-A0A386ZH50-F1
#
_cell.length_a   1.000
_cell.length_b   1.000
_cell.length_c   1.000
_cell.angle_alpha   90.00
_cell.angle_beta   90.00
_cell.angle_gamma   90.00
#
_symmetry.space_group_name_H-M   'P 1'
#
loop_
_entity.id
_entity.type
_entity.pdbx_description
1 polymer ?
#
loop_
_entity_poly.entity_id
_entity_poly.type
_entity_poly.pdbx_seq_one_letter_code
_entity_poly.pdbx_strand_id
1 'polypeptide(L)' 'MAAALSRLGTAALEFAQINGHPALIVRAGAEIDAVVAVHLADGRITGLYAVRNPGKLSGVHEETALSR' A
#
# COMPACT_ATOMS: atom_id res chain seq x y z
N MET A 1 -12.17 -13.04 -8.93
CA MET A 1 -11.52 -12.07 -8.02
C MET A 1 -10.63 -11.11 -8.83
N ALA A 2 -11.21 -10.32 -9.74
CA ALA A 2 -10.47 -9.39 -10.62
C ALA A 2 -11.13 -7.98 -10.73
N ALA A 3 -12.38 -7.84 -10.28
CA ALA A 3 -13.17 -6.62 -10.46
C ALA A 3 -12.67 -5.40 -9.63
N ALA A 4 -11.96 -5.64 -8.53
CA ALA A 4 -11.42 -4.56 -7.70
C ALA A 4 -10.26 -3.83 -8.38
N LEU A 5 -9.39 -4.57 -9.10
CA LEU A 5 -8.25 -4.00 -9.81
C LEU A 5 -8.66 -3.25 -11.08
N SER A 6 -9.73 -3.68 -11.76
CA SER A 6 -10.24 -2.99 -12.96
C SER A 6 -10.72 -1.56 -12.70
N ARG A 7 -11.02 -1.19 -11.45
CA ARG A 7 -11.36 0.19 -11.07
C ARG A 7 -10.14 1.10 -10.91
N LEU A 8 -8.92 0.54 -10.92
CA LEU A 8 -7.68 1.31 -10.77
C LEU A 8 -7.24 1.98 -12.08
N GLY A 9 -7.92 1.72 -13.21
CA GLY A 9 -7.63 2.37 -14.49
C GLY A 9 -6.18 2.17 -14.93
N THR A 10 -5.49 3.25 -15.28
CA THR A 10 -4.07 3.27 -15.67
C THR A 10 -3.12 3.43 -14.47
N ALA A 11 -3.56 3.15 -13.24
CA ALA A 11 -2.71 3.28 -12.07
C ALA A 11 -1.53 2.30 -12.13
N ALA A 12 -0.34 2.78 -11.79
CA ALA A 12 0.82 1.93 -11.61
C ALA A 12 0.74 1.24 -10.24
N LEU A 13 1.11 -0.03 -10.19
CA LEU A 13 1.11 -0.84 -8.97
C LEU A 13 2.55 -1.21 -8.63
N GLU A 14 2.93 -0.96 -7.39
CA GLU A 14 4.26 -1.25 -6.86
C GLU A 14 4.12 -2.12 -5.61
N PHE A 15 4.80 -3.27 -5.58
CA PHE A 15 4.90 -4.08 -4.37
C PHE A 15 5.92 -3.46 -3.43
N ALA A 16 5.54 -3.28 -2.16
CA ALA A 16 6.38 -2.69 -1.14
C ALA A 16 6.18 -3.40 0.21
N GLN A 17 7.02 -3.04 1.18
CA GLN A 17 6.74 -3.29 2.60
C GLN A 17 6.39 -1.96 3.28
N ILE A 18 5.30 -1.94 4.03
CA ILE A 18 4.88 -0.77 4.80
C ILE A 18 4.74 -1.20 6.26
N ASN A 19 5.49 -0.56 7.15
CA ASN A 19 5.54 -0.90 8.58
C ASN A 19 5.75 -2.41 8.82
N GLY A 20 6.66 -3.03 8.06
CA GLY A 20 6.98 -4.46 8.16
C GLY A 20 5.96 -5.42 7.55
N HIS A 21 4.92 -4.93 6.87
CA HIS A 21 3.88 -5.75 6.25
C HIS A 21 3.91 -5.64 4.72
N PRO A 22 3.63 -6.72 3.97
CA PRO A 22 3.47 -6.65 2.53
C PRO A 22 2.38 -5.64 2.15
N ALA A 23 2.64 -4.85 1.12
CA ALA A 23 1.73 -3.82 0.65
C ALA A 23 1.80 -3.62 -0.86
N LEU A 24 0.75 -3.02 -1.41
CA LEU A 24 0.68 -2.48 -2.76
C LEU A 24 0.54 -0.97 -2.69
N ILE A 25 1.48 -0.25 -3.31
CA ILE A 25 1.37 1.18 -3.56
C ILE A 25 0.65 1.36 -4.90
N VAL A 26 -0.41 2.15 -4.91
CA VAL A 26 -1.17 2.53 -6.10
C VAL A 26 -0.80 3.96 -6.45
N ARG A 27 -0.23 4.16 -7.63
CA ARG A 27 0.19 5.48 -8.11
C ARG A 27 -0.70 5.96 -9.24
N ALA A 28 -1.14 7.22 -9.14
CA ALA A 28 -1.82 7.95 -10.21
C ALA A 28 -0.84 8.98 -10.78
N GLY A 29 -0.02 8.56 -11.75
CA GLY A 29 1.11 9.35 -12.22
C GLY A 29 2.26 9.32 -11.20
N ALA A 30 2.76 10.49 -10.80
CA ALA A 30 3.83 10.62 -9.80
C ALA A 30 3.33 10.50 -8.34
N GLU A 31 2.02 10.72 -8.12
CA GLU A 31 1.43 10.76 -6.78
C GLU A 31 1.00 9.38 -6.30
N ILE A 32 1.16 9.14 -5.00
CA ILE A 32 0.60 7.97 -4.33
C ILE A 32 -0.86 8.26 -4.03
N ASP A 33 -1.74 7.52 -4.70
CA ASP A 33 -3.18 7.63 -4.53
C ASP A 33 -3.69 6.74 -3.38
N ALA A 34 -3.09 5.56 -3.21
CA ALA A 34 -3.44 4.65 -2.13
C ALA A 34 -2.29 3.71 -1.75
N VAL A 35 -2.35 3.22 -0.52
CA VAL A 35 -1.58 2.06 -0.05
C VAL A 35 -2.56 0.98 0.39
N VAL A 36 -2.37 -0.25 -0.08
CA VAL A 36 -3.10 -1.42 0.40
C VAL A 36 -2.13 -2.32 1.16
N ALA A 37 -2.23 -2.31 2.49
CA ALA A 37 -1.41 -3.16 3.35
C ALA A 37 -2.13 -4.48 3.66
N VAL A 38 -1.38 -5.58 3.65
CA VAL A 38 -1.85 -6.93 3.97
C VAL A 38 -1.34 -7.32 5.34
N HIS A 39 -2.26 -7.55 6.27
CA HIS A 39 -1.90 -8.11 7.57
C HIS A 39 -1.98 -9.63 7.51
N LEU A 40 -0.86 -10.27 7.85
CA LEU A 40 -0.69 -11.71 7.85
C LEU A 40 -0.49 -12.19 9.28
N ALA A 41 -1.23 -13.22 9.67
CA ALA A 41 -1.00 -13.97 10.91
C ALA A 41 -1.13 -15.47 10.61
N ASP A 42 -0.21 -16.27 11.11
CA ASP A 42 -0.19 -17.74 10.94
C ASP A 42 -0.34 -18.19 9.46
N GLY A 43 0.34 -17.49 8.55
CA GLY A 43 0.29 -17.78 7.11
C GLY A 43 -1.04 -17.43 6.43
N ARG A 44 -1.93 -16.69 7.11
CA ARG A 44 -3.26 -16.30 6.60
C ARG A 44 -3.41 -14.79 6.57
N ILE A 45 -4.15 -14.29 5.58
CA ILE A 45 -4.57 -12.89 5.54
C ILE A 45 -5.65 -12.69 6.60
N THR A 46 -5.37 -11.84 7.58
CA THR A 46 -6.30 -11.48 8.65
C THR A 46 -6.81 -10.05 8.53
N GLY A 47 -6.19 -9.23 7.67
CA GLY A 47 -6.63 -7.88 7.39
C GLY A 47 -6.14 -7.35 6.05
N LEU A 48 -6.95 -6.49 5.43
CA LEU A 48 -6.59 -5.66 4.28
C LEU A 48 -6.95 -4.21 4.61
N TYR A 49 -5.96 -3.33 4.56
CA TYR A 49 -6.14 -1.92 4.90
C TYR A 49 -5.83 -1.06 3.68
N ALA A 50 -6.84 -0.40 3.13
CA ALA A 50 -6.69 0.60 2.08
C ALA A 50 -6.61 2.01 2.70
N VAL A 51 -5.45 2.64 2.59
CA VAL A 51 -5.20 4.00 3.10
C VAL A 51 -5.11 4.95 1.91
N ARG A 52 -6.03 5.93 1.88
CA ARG A 52 -6.09 7.02 0.87
C ARG A 52 -6.00 8.42 1.49
N ASN A 53 -5.82 8.51 2.80
CA ASN A 53 -5.72 9.80 3.48
C ASN A 53 -4.39 10.47 3.12
N PRO A 54 -4.37 11.63 2.46
CA PRO A 54 -3.14 12.27 1.99
C PRO A 54 -2.11 12.52 3.10
N GLY A 55 -2.56 12.92 4.30
CA GLY A 55 -1.67 13.15 5.43
C GLY A 55 -1.02 11.88 5.99
N LYS A 56 -1.61 10.71 5.76
CA LYS A 56 -0.97 9.41 6.07
C LYS A 56 -0.02 8.96 4.96
N LEU A 57 -0.23 9.43 3.72
CA LEU A 57 0.55 9.04 2.56
C LEU A 57 1.81 9.90 2.36
N SER A 58 1.84 11.12 2.90
CA SER A 58 3.01 12.02 2.82
C SER A 58 4.27 11.47 3.49
N GLY A 59 4.16 10.40 4.29
CA GLY A 59 5.30 9.71 4.88
C GLY A 59 5.81 8.51 4.07
N VAL A 60 5.15 8.17 2.94
CA VAL A 60 5.41 6.95 2.16
C VAL A 60 6.22 7.31 0.91
N HIS A 61 7.44 7.81 1.08
CA HIS A 61 8.32 8.15 -0.04
C HIS A 61 9.58 7.28 -0.10
N GLU A 62 10.14 6.98 1.06
CA GLU A 62 11.34 6.17 1.22
C GLU A 62 11.26 5.36 2.52
N GLU A 63 12.15 4.40 2.67
CA GLU A 63 12.26 3.63 3.90
C GLU A 63 12.79 4.51 5.04
N THR A 64 11.96 4.71 6.07
CA THR A 64 12.39 5.41 7.28
C THR A 64 13.20 4.47 8.16
N ALA A 65 14.53 4.66 8.21
CA ALA A 65 15.40 3.94 9.12
C ALA A 65 15.09 4.31 10.58
N LEU A 66 14.70 3.33 11.39
CA LEU A 66 14.47 3.52 12.82
C LEU A 66 15.74 3.16 13.61
N SER A 67 16.24 4.10 14.41
CA SER A 67 17.28 3.85 15.42
C SER A 67 16.64 3.58 16.78
N ARG A 68 17.34 2.80 17.62
CA ARG A 68 16.88 2.42 18.96
C ARG A 68 17.09 3.52 20.00
#